data_AF-A0A1Q6RQH7-F1
#
_entry.id   AF-A0A1Q6RQH7-F1
#
_cell.length_a   1.000
_cell.length_b   1.000
_cell.length_c   1.000
_cell.angle_alpha   90.00
_cell.angle_beta   90.00
_cell.angle_gamma   90.00
#
_symmetry.space_group_name_H-M   'P 1'
#
loop_
_entity.id
_entity.type
_entity.pdbx_description
1 polymer ?
#
loop_
_entity_poly.entity_id
_entity_poly.type
_entity_poly.pdbx_seq_one_letter_code
_entity_poly.pdbx_strand_id
1 'polypeptide(L)'
;MYEKFEALLNSKGITAYQVAKATGVSNSMLSSWKKNRTTPKMNTLQLIADYFNVPVSYFYSDTEYALGVTEQQAKSLGIDTEAVKQQLNAQLLDEQAIEIAKQIQKLDDTQKMAIEQIIKGLLQGKGKA
;
A
#
# COMPACT_ATOMS: atom_id res chain seq x y z
N MET A 1 -11.36 3.89 9.48
CA MET A 1 -10.25 3.31 10.28
C MET A 1 -10.59 1.95 10.88
N TYR A 2 -11.77 1.78 11.50
CA TYR A 2 -12.17 0.48 12.07
C TYR A 2 -12.20 -0.64 11.02
N GLU A 3 -12.53 -0.31 9.77
CA GLU A 3 -12.58 -1.22 8.63
C GLU A 3 -11.25 -1.96 8.42
N LYS A 4 -10.12 -1.29 8.73
CA LYS A 4 -8.79 -1.91 8.68
C LYS A 4 -8.57 -2.92 9.80
N PHE A 5 -9.07 -2.61 10.99
CA PHE A 5 -9.09 -3.57 12.09
C PHE A 5 -9.99 -4.77 11.74
N GLU A 6 -11.16 -4.53 11.14
CA GLU A 6 -12.06 -5.58 10.67
C GLU A 6 -11.43 -6.45 9.57
N ALA A 7 -10.68 -5.85 8.64
CA ALA A 7 -9.91 -6.60 7.63
C ALA A 7 -8.88 -7.55 8.27
N LEU A 8 -8.18 -7.11 9.32
CA LEU A 8 -7.23 -7.94 10.08
C LEU A 8 -7.91 -9.07 10.86
N LEU A 9 -9.12 -8.82 11.40
CA LEU A 9 -9.92 -9.86 12.04
C LEU A 9 -10.35 -10.93 11.04
N ASN A 10 -10.84 -10.50 9.88
CA ASN A 10 -11.31 -11.39 8.82
C ASN A 10 -10.17 -12.23 8.24
N SER A 11 -8.98 -11.64 8.01
CA SER A 11 -7.84 -12.37 7.44
C SER A 11 -7.30 -13.48 8.36
N LYS A 12 -7.44 -13.31 9.68
CA LYS A 12 -7.05 -14.33 10.68
C LYS A 12 -8.21 -15.21 11.14
N GLY A 13 -9.46 -14.95 10.72
CA GLY A 13 -10.64 -15.69 11.15
C GLY A 13 -10.91 -15.59 12.66
N ILE A 14 -10.60 -14.44 13.27
CA ILE A 14 -10.74 -14.22 14.72
C ILE A 14 -11.71 -13.08 15.03
N THR A 15 -12.13 -13.02 16.28
CA THR A 15 -13.06 -12.03 16.81
C THR A 15 -12.33 -10.90 17.55
N ALA A 16 -12.95 -9.72 17.62
CA ALA A 16 -12.44 -8.62 18.45
C ALA A 16 -12.27 -9.02 19.93
N TYR A 17 -13.08 -9.97 20.42
CA TYR A 17 -12.97 -10.52 21.77
C TYR A 17 -11.65 -11.26 21.99
N GLN A 18 -11.21 -12.06 21.01
CA GLN A 18 -9.91 -12.75 21.07
C GLN A 18 -8.75 -11.76 21.08
N VAL A 19 -8.85 -10.68 20.28
CA VAL A 19 -7.84 -9.60 20.29
C VAL A 19 -7.81 -8.90 21.65
N ALA A 20 -8.97 -8.53 22.20
CA ALA A 20 -9.06 -7.91 23.53
C ALA A 20 -8.39 -8.76 24.62
N LYS A 21 -8.67 -10.08 24.60
CA LYS A 21 -8.07 -11.03 25.56
C LYS A 21 -6.55 -11.14 25.42
N ALA A 22 -6.02 -11.09 24.19
CA ALA A 22 -4.59 -11.24 23.94
C ALA A 22 -3.79 -9.94 24.18
N THR A 23 -4.38 -8.78 23.87
CA THR A 23 -3.71 -7.47 23.93
C THR A 23 -3.92 -6.72 25.23
N GLY A 24 -4.90 -7.15 26.05
CA GLY A 24 -5.35 -6.40 27.22
C GLY A 24 -6.19 -5.16 26.89
N VAL A 25 -6.50 -4.91 25.61
CA VAL A 25 -7.38 -3.83 25.19
C VAL A 25 -8.82 -4.14 25.60
N SER A 26 -9.52 -3.17 26.20
CA SER A 26 -10.90 -3.40 26.67
C SER A 26 -11.87 -3.74 25.52
N ASN A 27 -12.67 -4.78 25.71
CA ASN A 27 -13.78 -5.13 24.82
C ASN A 27 -14.78 -3.97 24.62
N SER A 28 -15.02 -3.16 25.67
CA SER A 28 -15.93 -2.01 25.58
C SER A 28 -15.37 -0.91 24.68
N MET A 29 -14.05 -0.75 24.66
CA MET A 29 -13.34 0.21 23.82
C MET A 29 -13.38 -0.24 22.36
N LEU A 30 -13.08 -1.51 22.05
CA LEU A 30 -13.21 -2.03 20.68
C LEU A 30 -14.64 -1.94 20.15
N SER A 31 -15.63 -2.23 21.00
CA SER A 31 -17.05 -2.09 20.65
C SER A 31 -17.48 -0.64 20.40
N SER A 32 -16.93 0.30 21.18
CA SER A 32 -17.20 1.74 20.99
C SER A 32 -16.53 2.27 19.73
N TRP A 33 -15.33 1.77 19.41
CA TRP A 33 -14.64 2.07 18.16
C TRP A 33 -15.41 1.56 16.94
N LYS A 34 -15.94 0.33 16.98
CA LYS A 34 -16.80 -0.21 15.92
C LYS A 34 -18.01 0.68 15.63
N LYS A 35 -18.58 1.29 16.68
CA LYS A 35 -19.74 2.18 16.59
C LYS A 35 -19.37 3.64 16.30
N ASN A 36 -18.12 3.92 15.91
CA ASN A 36 -17.59 5.26 15.65
C ASN A 36 -17.76 6.25 16.83
N ARG A 37 -17.88 5.75 18.07
CA ARG A 37 -18.02 6.60 19.27
C ARG A 37 -16.68 7.07 19.82
N THR A 38 -15.62 6.31 19.56
CA THR A 38 -14.28 6.58 20.07
C THR A 38 -13.24 6.19 19.03
N THR A 39 -12.16 6.95 18.94
CA THR A 39 -10.97 6.55 18.18
C THR A 39 -9.88 6.08 19.14
N PRO A 40 -9.28 4.90 18.91
CA PRO A 40 -8.13 4.44 19.67
C PRO A 40 -6.98 5.44 19.71
N LYS A 41 -6.32 5.55 20.87
CA LYS A 41 -5.07 6.30 21.00
C LYS A 41 -3.92 5.49 20.43
N MET A 42 -2.80 6.16 20.12
CA MET A 42 -1.61 5.55 19.54
C MET A 42 -1.14 4.31 20.32
N ASN A 43 -1.06 4.36 21.65
CA ASN A 43 -0.63 3.21 22.47
C ASN A 43 -1.55 1.99 22.28
N THR A 44 -2.87 2.21 22.15
CA THR A 44 -3.81 1.11 21.91
C THR A 44 -3.69 0.57 20.48
N LEU A 45 -3.50 1.45 19.50
CA LEU A 45 -3.25 1.02 18.11
C LEU A 45 -1.95 0.24 18.01
N GLN A 46 -0.90 0.63 18.74
CA GLN A 46 0.37 -0.09 18.76
C GLN A 46 0.18 -1.52 19.28
N LEU A 47 -0.53 -1.71 20.41
CA LEU A 47 -0.82 -3.05 20.95
C LEU A 47 -1.58 -3.94 19.95
N ILE A 48 -2.55 -3.35 19.24
CA ILE A 48 -3.31 -4.06 18.20
C ILE A 48 -2.38 -4.37 17.01
N ALA A 49 -1.57 -3.41 16.57
CA ALA A 49 -0.66 -3.57 15.45
C ALA A 49 0.38 -4.68 15.72
N ASP A 50 0.98 -4.67 16.91
CA ASP A 50 1.94 -5.68 17.37
C ASP A 50 1.31 -7.08 17.36
N TYR A 51 0.06 -7.21 17.84
CA TYR A 51 -0.67 -8.48 17.82
C TYR A 51 -0.92 -9.01 16.39
N PHE A 52 -1.16 -8.12 15.44
CA PHE A 52 -1.32 -8.50 14.03
C PHE A 52 0.00 -8.62 13.28
N ASN A 53 1.12 -8.25 13.89
CA ASN A 53 2.44 -8.12 13.26
C ASN A 53 2.40 -7.19 12.03
N VAL A 54 1.76 -6.04 12.22
CA VAL A 54 1.72 -4.92 11.26
C VAL A 54 2.23 -3.65 11.96
N PRO A 55 2.80 -2.69 11.26
CA PRO A 55 3.16 -1.40 11.82
C PRO A 55 1.89 -0.60 12.13
N VAL A 56 1.97 0.23 13.16
CA VAL A 56 0.86 1.08 13.59
C VAL A 56 0.38 2.05 12.50
N SER A 57 1.26 2.42 11.56
CA SER A 57 0.94 3.23 10.38
C SER A 57 -0.12 2.60 9.49
N TYR A 58 -0.31 1.28 9.53
CA TYR A 58 -1.36 0.55 8.82
C TYR A 58 -2.73 1.20 9.01
N PHE A 59 -3.06 1.60 10.23
CA PHE A 59 -4.38 2.19 10.54
C PHE A 59 -4.60 3.56 9.88
N TYR A 60 -3.53 4.26 9.52
CA TYR A 60 -3.57 5.64 9.01
C TYR A 60 -3.33 5.75 7.49
N SER A 61 -2.71 4.77 6.83
CA SER A 61 -2.42 4.87 5.38
C SER A 61 -3.64 4.54 4.51
N ASP A 62 -4.17 5.49 3.74
CA ASP A 62 -5.23 5.20 2.76
C ASP A 62 -4.74 4.36 1.57
N THR A 63 -3.42 4.29 1.42
CA THR A 63 -2.72 3.47 0.43
C THR A 63 -2.44 2.06 0.96
N GLU A 64 -2.82 1.08 0.14
CA GLU A 64 -2.68 -0.36 0.31
C GLU A 64 -1.37 -0.79 0.97
N TYR A 65 -1.50 -1.25 2.21
CA TYR A 65 -0.43 -1.89 2.99
C TYR A 65 -0.06 -3.30 2.47
N ALA A 66 -0.37 -3.62 1.21
CA ALA A 66 0.09 -4.84 0.56
C ALA A 66 1.62 -4.88 0.38
N LEU A 67 2.31 -3.74 0.54
CA LEU A 67 3.76 -3.60 0.31
C LEU A 67 4.65 -3.72 1.55
N GLY A 68 4.12 -3.48 2.76
CA GLY A 68 4.96 -3.35 3.97
C GLY A 68 5.23 -4.66 4.72
N VAL A 69 4.29 -5.62 4.69
CA VAL A 69 4.45 -6.93 5.35
C VAL A 69 5.47 -7.79 4.62
N THR A 70 5.54 -7.66 3.30
CA THR A 70 6.42 -8.45 2.43
C THR A 70 7.89 -8.14 2.68
N GLU A 71 8.29 -6.91 3.01
CA GLU A 71 9.72 -6.58 3.20
C GLU A 71 10.35 -7.25 4.42
N GLN A 72 9.68 -7.22 5.58
CA GLN A 72 10.24 -7.79 6.81
C GLN A 72 10.22 -9.32 6.79
N GLN A 73 9.19 -9.92 6.18
CA GLN A 73 9.09 -11.37 6.01
C GLN A 73 10.02 -11.89 4.89
N ALA A 74 10.17 -11.17 3.79
CA ALA A 74 11.09 -11.55 2.71
C ALA A 74 12.55 -11.49 3.15
N LYS A 75 12.91 -10.52 4.01
CA LYS A 75 14.25 -10.38 4.56
C LYS A 75 14.61 -11.51 5.54
N SER A 76 13.65 -12.06 6.28
CA SER A 76 13.88 -13.23 7.14
C SER A 76 13.95 -14.56 6.37
N LEU A 77 13.40 -14.60 5.14
CA LEU A 77 13.38 -15.76 4.26
C LEU A 77 14.53 -15.79 3.23
N GLY A 78 15.41 -14.79 3.22
CA GLY A 78 16.53 -14.71 2.27
C GLY A 78 16.11 -14.42 0.82
N ILE A 79 14.92 -13.87 0.62
CA ILE A 79 14.42 -13.44 -0.70
C ILE A 79 15.09 -12.11 -1.03
N ASP A 80 15.73 -12.01 -2.20
CA ASP A 80 16.25 -10.75 -2.71
C ASP A 80 15.08 -9.80 -3.00
N THR A 81 14.79 -8.97 -2.00
CA THR A 81 13.67 -8.04 -2.00
C THR A 81 13.76 -7.02 -3.11
N GLU A 82 14.95 -6.75 -3.65
CA GLU A 82 15.15 -5.69 -4.64
C GLU A 82 14.69 -6.12 -6.04
N ALA A 83 14.82 -7.40 -6.41
CA ALA A 83 14.29 -7.93 -7.67
C ALA A 83 12.74 -7.96 -7.67
N VAL A 84 12.13 -8.32 -6.54
CA VAL A 84 10.66 -8.35 -6.39
C VAL A 84 10.07 -6.94 -6.39
N LYS A 85 10.73 -5.99 -5.71
CA LYS A 85 10.37 -4.57 -5.75
C LYS A 85 10.49 -3.97 -7.14
N GLN A 86 11.52 -4.30 -7.90
CA GLN A 86 11.65 -3.82 -9.30
C GLN A 86 10.54 -4.38 -10.20
N GLN A 87 10.15 -5.65 -10.06
CA GLN A 87 9.00 -6.20 -10.80
C GLN A 87 7.67 -5.54 -10.39
N LEU A 88 7.48 -5.19 -9.12
CA LEU A 88 6.25 -4.58 -8.61
C LEU A 88 6.18 -3.07 -8.88
N ASN A 89 7.31 -2.35 -8.83
CA ASN A 89 7.40 -0.93 -9.15
C ASN A 89 7.35 -0.68 -10.67
N ALA A 90 7.82 -1.59 -11.50
CA ALA A 90 7.52 -1.58 -12.94
C ALA A 90 6.03 -1.83 -13.24
N GLN A 91 5.30 -2.49 -12.32
CA GLN A 91 3.84 -2.61 -12.37
C GLN A 91 3.12 -1.35 -11.84
N LEU A 92 3.79 -0.54 -11.02
CA LEU A 92 3.32 0.74 -10.47
C LEU A 92 4.06 1.90 -11.16
N LEU A 93 3.69 2.13 -12.41
CA LEU A 93 4.26 3.16 -13.27
C LEU A 93 4.47 4.51 -12.56
N ASP A 94 5.72 4.97 -12.67
CA ASP A 94 6.39 6.05 -11.96
C ASP A 94 5.63 7.38 -11.93
N GLU A 95 5.80 8.17 -10.86
CA GLU A 95 5.15 9.46 -10.65
C GLU A 95 5.48 10.47 -11.78
N GLN A 96 6.69 10.37 -12.35
CA GLN A 96 7.05 11.15 -13.54
C GLN A 96 6.29 10.67 -14.77
N ALA A 97 6.09 9.37 -14.94
CA ALA A 97 5.26 8.82 -16.00
C ALA A 97 3.80 9.24 -15.85
N ILE A 98 3.30 9.32 -14.60
CA ILE A 98 1.97 9.84 -14.26
C ILE A 98 1.88 11.34 -14.58
N GLU A 99 2.88 12.14 -14.22
CA GLU A 99 2.86 13.58 -14.45
C GLU A 99 3.05 13.93 -15.92
N ILE A 100 3.91 13.20 -16.63
CA ILE A 100 4.03 13.26 -18.09
C ILE A 100 2.68 12.88 -18.73
N ALA A 101 2.00 11.82 -18.25
CA ALA A 101 0.69 11.45 -18.74
C ALA A 101 -0.37 12.55 -18.52
N LYS A 102 -0.36 13.23 -17.36
CA LYS A 102 -1.24 14.38 -17.09
C LYS A 102 -0.94 15.56 -18.00
N GLN A 103 0.32 15.82 -18.31
CA GLN A 103 0.71 16.89 -19.23
C GLN A 103 0.31 16.56 -20.67
N ILE A 104 0.51 15.31 -21.11
CA ILE A 104 0.08 14.83 -22.42
C ILE A 104 -1.45 14.96 -22.59
N GLN A 105 -2.24 14.72 -21.54
CA GLN A 105 -3.69 14.88 -21.60
C GLN A 105 -4.14 16.31 -21.92
N LYS A 106 -3.34 17.32 -21.55
CA LYS A 106 -3.62 18.74 -21.80
C LYS A 106 -3.25 19.21 -23.21
N LEU A 107 -2.56 18.37 -23.99
CA LEU A 107 -2.11 18.71 -25.35
C LEU A 107 -3.20 18.41 -26.40
N ASP A 108 -3.17 19.16 -27.50
CA ASP A 108 -4.00 18.87 -28.66
C ASP A 108 -3.48 17.67 -29.47
N ASP A 109 -4.32 17.16 -30.37
CA ASP A 109 -4.02 15.93 -31.11
C ASP A 109 -2.82 16.08 -32.06
N THR A 110 -2.57 17.29 -32.56
CA THR A 110 -1.41 17.55 -33.43
C THR A 110 -0.11 17.46 -32.63
N GLN A 111 -0.11 17.98 -31.41
CA GLN A 111 1.05 17.92 -30.50
C GLN A 111 1.33 16.50 -30.03
N LYS A 112 0.29 15.72 -29.70
CA LYS A 112 0.43 14.31 -29.32
C LYS A 112 1.03 13.48 -30.45
N MET A 113 0.58 13.70 -31.69
CA MET A 113 1.13 13.03 -32.87
C MET A 113 2.61 13.33 -33.08
N ALA A 114 3.05 14.58 -32.87
CA ALA A 114 4.46 14.94 -32.99
C ALA A 114 5.34 14.21 -31.96
N ILE A 115 4.88 14.12 -30.71
CA ILE A 115 5.58 13.38 -29.64
C ILE A 115 5.72 11.91 -30.02
N GLU A 116 4.66 11.29 -30.52
CA GLU A 116 4.68 9.88 -30.92
C GLU A 116 5.70 9.62 -32.03
N GLN A 117 5.81 10.51 -33.03
CA GLN A 117 6.78 10.37 -34.12
C GLN A 117 8.22 10.52 -33.63
N ILE A 118 8.47 11.43 -32.69
CA ILE A 118 9.80 11.60 -32.07
C ILE A 118 10.20 10.32 -31.32
N ILE A 119 9.29 9.77 -30.51
CA ILE A 119 9.56 8.51 -29.77
C ILE A 119 9.84 7.36 -30.74
N LYS A 120 9.03 7.23 -31.81
CA LYS A 120 9.25 6.20 -32.84
C LYS A 120 10.61 6.35 -33.51
N GLY A 121 11.01 7.57 -33.87
CA GLY A 121 12.34 7.84 -34.43
C GLY A 121 13.47 7.43 -33.50
N LEU A 122 13.36 7.76 -32.20
CA LEU A 122 14.35 7.40 -31.18
C LEU A 122 14.45 5.88 -30.95
N LEU A 123 13.34 5.15 -31.05
CA LEU A 123 13.32 3.70 -30.88
C LEU A 123 13.81 2.94 -32.12
N GLN A 124 13.46 3.42 -33.31
CA GLN A 124 13.90 2.82 -34.58
C GLN A 124 15.38 3.06 -34.89
N GLY A 125 15.99 4.10 -34.31
CA GLY A 125 17.41 4.39 -34.44
C GLY A 125 18.35 3.41 -33.72
N LYS A 126 17.85 2.57 -32.80
CA LYS A 126 18.68 1.62 -32.03
C LYS A 126 19.03 0.31 -32.75
N GLY A 127 18.61 0.12 -34.01
CA GLY A 127 18.83 -1.10 -34.80
C GLY A 127 19.81 -0.96 -35.98
N LYS A 128 20.55 0.16 -36.08
CA LYS A 128 21.57 0.37 -37.12
C LYS A 128 22.90 0.79 -36.51
N ALA A 129 23.52 -0.13 -35.81
CA ALA A 129 24.96 -0.16 -35.53
C ALA A 129 25.44 -1.59 -35.74
#